data_AF-A0A842N164-F1
#
_entry.id   AF-A0A842N164-F1
#
_cell.length_a   1.000
_cell.length_b   1.000
_cell.length_c   1.000
_cell.angle_alpha   90.00
_cell.angle_beta   90.00
_cell.angle_gamma   90.00
#
_symmetry.space_group_name_H-M   'P 1'
#
loop_
_entity.id
_entity.type
_entity.pdbx_description
1 polymer ?
#
loop_
_entity_poly.entity_id
_entity_poly.type
_entity_poly.pdbx_seq_one_letter_code
_entity_poly.pdbx_strand_id
1 'polypeptide(L)'
;MKMKLNIRHVLFDFVVGGILVAGALLVASLLGPTAGGILAGAPIRTAAVIFLEYLHRGLNSAAELTRGVVLAMVSNVFFAISLYLTLPRYGITIGFLVAAVVFIAAVLLLTSLVP
;
A
#
# COMPACT_ATOMS: atom_id res chain seq x y z
N MET A 1 23.86 11.66 0.63
CA MET A 1 24.39 10.30 0.74
C MET A 1 24.10 9.56 -0.57
N LYS A 2 25.13 9.26 -1.39
CA LYS A 2 24.93 8.62 -2.71
C LYS A 2 24.53 7.15 -2.53
N MET A 3 23.42 6.80 -3.16
CA MET A 3 22.79 5.47 -3.16
C MET A 3 23.70 4.45 -3.86
N LYS A 4 24.25 3.46 -3.13
CA LYS A 4 24.70 2.20 -3.73
C LYS A 4 23.53 1.23 -3.70
N LEU A 5 22.73 1.24 -4.77
CA LEU A 5 21.65 0.27 -4.96
C LEU A 5 22.31 -1.12 -5.10
N ASN A 6 22.31 -1.92 -4.03
CA ASN A 6 22.84 -3.27 -4.08
C ASN A 6 21.76 -4.18 -4.66
N ILE A 7 21.99 -4.73 -5.86
CA ILE A 7 21.04 -5.61 -6.55
C ILE A 7 20.59 -6.78 -5.67
N ARG A 8 21.44 -7.23 -4.74
CA ARG A 8 21.12 -8.30 -3.78
C ARG A 8 19.98 -7.92 -2.84
N HIS A 9 19.92 -6.67 -2.38
CA HIS A 9 18.85 -6.19 -1.52
C HIS A 9 17.53 -6.11 -2.29
N VAL A 10 17.57 -5.61 -3.53
CA VAL A 10 16.37 -5.54 -4.38
C VAL A 10 15.81 -6.93 -4.67
N LEU A 11 16.67 -7.91 -4.97
CA LEU A 11 16.26 -9.29 -5.18
C LEU A 11 15.66 -9.90 -3.90
N PHE A 12 16.27 -9.64 -2.74
CA PHE A 12 15.74 -10.09 -1.45
C PHE A 12 14.35 -9.50 -1.18
N ASP A 13 14.18 -8.17 -1.32
CA ASP A 13 12.90 -7.49 -1.14
C ASP A 13 11.82 -7.99 -2.08
N PHE A 14 12.19 -8.27 -3.34
CA PHE A 14 11.28 -8.81 -4.33
C PHE A 14 10.76 -10.20 -3.93
N VAL A 15 11.65 -11.10 -3.50
CA VAL A 15 11.26 -12.46 -3.09
C VAL A 15 10.40 -12.40 -1.83
N VAL A 16 10.85 -11.68 -0.80
CA VAL A 16 10.12 -11.58 0.48
C VAL A 16 8.77 -10.89 0.29
N GLY A 17 8.75 -9.74 -0.38
CA GLY A 17 7.53 -9.00 -0.66
C GLY A 17 6.56 -9.79 -1.54
N GLY A 18 7.07 -10.46 -2.57
CA GLY A 18 6.28 -11.32 -3.46
C GLY A 18 5.62 -12.48 -2.72
N ILE A 19 6.37 -13.21 -1.88
CA ILE A 19 5.83 -14.32 -1.08
C ILE A 19 4.75 -13.82 -0.12
N LEU A 20 4.98 -12.71 0.58
CA LEU A 20 4.00 -12.15 1.52
C LEU A 20 2.70 -11.74 0.84
N VAL A 21 2.78 -11.05 -0.30
CA VAL A 21 1.60 -10.62 -1.06
C VAL A 21 0.86 -11.83 -1.64
N ALA A 22 1.57 -12.78 -2.24
CA ALA A 22 0.98 -13.99 -2.80
C ALA A 22 0.30 -14.84 -1.71
N GLY A 23 0.94 -15.02 -0.56
CA GLY A 23 0.38 -15.75 0.57
C GLY A 23 -0.89 -15.08 1.12
N ALA A 24 -0.87 -13.75 1.26
CA ALA A 24 -2.05 -13.00 1.69
C ALA A 24 -3.23 -13.17 0.73
N LEU A 25 -2.99 -13.09 -0.58
CA LEU A 25 -4.02 -13.30 -1.61
C LEU A 25 -4.56 -14.73 -1.61
N LEU A 26 -3.68 -15.72 -1.44
CA LEU A 26 -4.08 -17.12 -1.33
C LEU A 26 -5.01 -17.32 -0.14
N VAL A 27 -4.62 -16.84 1.05
CA VAL A 27 -5.47 -16.93 2.24
C VAL A 27 -6.79 -16.18 2.03
N ALA A 28 -6.75 -14.98 1.43
CA ALA A 28 -7.95 -14.22 1.12
C ALA A 28 -8.92 -14.98 0.20
N SER A 29 -8.41 -15.71 -0.80
CA SER A 29 -9.24 -16.50 -1.72
C SER A 29 -9.96 -17.68 -1.04
N LEU A 30 -9.47 -18.12 0.12
CA LEU A 30 -10.05 -19.23 0.88
C LEU A 30 -11.17 -18.80 1.83
N LEU A 31 -11.35 -17.50 2.06
CA LEU A 31 -12.20 -16.97 3.14
C LEU A 31 -13.53 -16.38 2.66
N GLY A 32 -13.87 -16.56 1.38
CA GLY A 32 -15.05 -15.97 0.76
C GLY A 32 -14.91 -14.45 0.55
N PRO A 33 -15.87 -13.81 -0.14
CA PRO A 33 -15.68 -12.45 -0.68
C PRO A 33 -15.41 -11.38 0.38
N THR A 34 -16.15 -11.38 1.48
CA THR A 34 -16.05 -10.32 2.50
C THR A 34 -14.79 -10.47 3.35
N ALA A 35 -14.54 -11.65 3.93
CA ALA A 35 -13.35 -11.87 4.74
C ALA A 35 -12.07 -11.87 3.88
N GLY A 36 -12.16 -12.34 2.64
CA GLY A 36 -11.10 -12.19 1.64
C GLY A 36 -10.80 -10.72 1.33
N GLY A 37 -11.82 -9.88 1.17
CA GLY A 37 -11.66 -8.43 1.01
C GLY A 37 -11.00 -7.75 2.22
N ILE A 38 -11.38 -8.14 3.44
CA ILE A 38 -10.76 -7.63 4.68
C ILE A 38 -9.27 -7.98 4.72
N LEU A 39 -8.91 -9.22 4.42
CA LEU A 39 -7.51 -9.65 4.41
C LEU A 39 -6.71 -9.07 3.25
N ALA A 40 -7.31 -8.92 2.07
CA ALA A 40 -6.69 -8.24 0.95
C ALA A 40 -6.41 -6.75 1.27
N GLY A 41 -7.27 -6.13 2.08
CA GLY A 41 -7.08 -4.76 2.58
C GLY A 41 -6.17 -4.63 3.81
N ALA A 42 -5.72 -5.73 4.40
CA ALA A 42 -4.87 -5.69 5.59
C ALA A 42 -3.51 -5.03 5.26
N PRO A 43 -2.86 -4.35 6.23
CA PRO A 43 -1.63 -3.59 6.01
C PRO A 43 -0.37 -4.49 5.90
N ILE A 44 -0.48 -5.66 5.27
CA ILE A 44 0.60 -6.65 5.13
C ILE A 44 1.76 -6.06 4.32
N ARG A 45 1.45 -5.44 3.17
CA ARG A 45 2.45 -4.76 2.34
C ARG A 45 3.14 -3.63 3.10
N THR A 46 2.37 -2.85 3.85
CA THR A 46 2.88 -1.74 4.66
C THR A 46 3.87 -2.22 5.71
N ALA A 47 3.51 -3.27 6.45
CA ALA A 47 4.38 -3.86 7.46
C ALA A 47 5.69 -4.37 6.85
N ALA A 48 5.61 -5.05 5.70
CA ALA A 48 6.79 -5.55 4.99
C ALA A 48 7.73 -4.41 4.57
N VAL A 49 7.20 -3.34 3.97
CA VAL A 49 7.99 -2.20 3.50
C VAL A 49 8.69 -1.47 4.65
N ILE A 50 8.00 -1.23 5.76
CA ILE A 50 8.59 -0.58 6.95
C ILE A 50 9.68 -1.46 7.56
N PHE A 51 9.43 -2.77 7.66
CA PHE A 51 10.38 -3.72 8.22
C PHE A 51 11.66 -3.86 7.36
N LEU A 52 11.52 -3.93 6.03
CA LEU A 52 12.67 -3.99 5.12
C LEU A 52 13.46 -2.67 5.14
N GLU A 53 12.79 -1.52 5.20
CA GLU A 53 13.48 -0.24 5.36
C GLU A 53 14.25 -0.18 6.68
N TYR A 54 13.68 -0.68 7.78
CA TYR A 54 14.38 -0.81 9.05
C TYR A 54 15.64 -1.69 8.91
N LEU A 55 15.52 -2.83 8.24
CA LEU A 55 16.64 -3.76 8.06
C LEU A 55 17.77 -3.14 7.23
N HIS A 56 17.43 -2.31 6.25
CA HIS A 56 18.40 -1.69 5.34
C HIS A 56 18.99 -0.37 5.85
N ARG A 57 18.21 0.43 6.57
CA ARG A 57 18.55 1.83 6.90
C ARG A 57 18.33 2.22 8.36
N GLY A 58 17.89 1.26 9.19
CA GLY A 58 17.72 1.45 10.62
C GLY A 58 16.43 2.19 11.01
N LEU A 59 16.28 2.37 12.32
CA LEU A 59 15.02 2.81 12.95
C LEU A 59 14.56 4.21 12.50
N ASN A 60 15.49 5.16 12.35
CA ASN A 60 15.14 6.54 11.99
C ASN A 60 14.53 6.61 10.57
N SER A 61 15.12 5.90 9.61
CA SER A 61 14.61 5.84 8.23
C SER A 61 13.24 5.16 8.17
N ALA A 62 13.05 4.08 8.91
CA ALA A 62 11.76 3.38 9.01
C ALA A 62 10.68 4.24 9.67
N ALA A 63 11.02 5.02 10.70
CA ALA A 63 10.11 5.95 11.35
C ALA A 63 9.69 7.10 10.41
N GLU A 64 10.63 7.65 9.64
CA GLU A 64 10.33 8.66 8.62
C GLU A 64 9.43 8.09 7.51
N LEU A 65 9.73 6.89 7.01
CA LEU A 65 8.89 6.19 6.04
C LEU A 65 7.47 5.94 6.57
N THR A 66 7.34 5.62 7.85
CA THR A 66 6.04 5.40 8.51
C THR A 66 5.16 6.65 8.47
N ARG A 67 5.74 7.87 8.52
CA ARG A 67 4.95 9.11 8.35
C ARG A 67 4.28 9.18 6.99
N GLY A 68 5.01 8.91 5.91
CA GLY A 68 4.47 8.87 4.56
C GLY A 68 3.41 7.78 4.39
N VAL A 69 3.61 6.63 5.03
CA VAL A 69 2.64 5.53 5.06
C VAL A 69 1.32 5.95 5.69
N VAL A 70 1.31 6.71 6.79
CA VAL A 70 0.07 7.15 7.44
C VAL A 70 -0.79 7.97 6.48
N LEU A 71 -0.18 8.94 5.78
CA LEU A 71 -0.87 9.77 4.80
C LEU A 71 -1.45 8.93 3.65
N ALA A 72 -0.69 7.93 3.18
CA ALA A 72 -1.14 7.00 2.16
C ALA A 72 -2.28 6.08 2.65
N MET A 73 -2.26 5.64 3.92
CA MET A 73 -3.32 4.80 4.50
C MET A 73 -4.65 5.55 4.56
N VAL A 74 -4.66 6.81 5.01
CA VAL A 74 -5.86 7.64 5.01
C VAL A 74 -6.36 7.86 3.56
N SER A 75 -5.44 8.13 2.64
CA SER A 75 -5.77 8.29 1.22
C SER A 75 -6.33 7.02 0.57
N ASN A 76 -5.88 5.84 1.02
CA ASN A 76 -6.42 4.55 0.59
C ASN A 76 -7.87 4.34 1.04
N VAL A 77 -8.30 4.92 2.16
CA VAL A 77 -9.72 4.89 2.56
C VAL A 77 -10.57 5.62 1.52
N PHE A 78 -10.15 6.81 1.11
CA PHE A 78 -10.84 7.57 0.05
C PHE A 78 -10.82 6.82 -1.29
N PHE A 79 -9.70 6.20 -1.65
CA PHE A 79 -9.60 5.31 -2.81
C PHE A 79 -10.63 4.19 -2.75
N ALA A 80 -10.68 3.45 -1.64
CA ALA A 80 -11.56 2.29 -1.48
C ALA A 80 -13.04 2.68 -1.53
N ILE A 81 -13.42 3.79 -0.88
CA ILE A 81 -14.78 4.34 -0.94
C ILE A 81 -15.13 4.74 -2.38
N SER A 82 -14.25 5.46 -3.06
CA SER A 82 -14.45 5.87 -4.46
C SER A 82 -14.64 4.66 -5.36
N LEU A 83 -13.80 3.63 -5.21
CA LEU A 83 -13.89 2.41 -5.98
C LEU A 83 -15.19 1.65 -5.68
N TYR A 84 -15.57 1.51 -4.42
CA TYR A 84 -16.84 0.87 -4.02
C TYR A 84 -18.07 1.54 -4.66
N LEU A 85 -18.08 2.88 -4.75
CA LEU A 85 -19.20 3.64 -5.31
C LEU A 85 -19.23 3.65 -6.84
N THR A 86 -18.07 3.58 -7.50
CA THR A 86 -17.94 3.73 -8.95
C THR A 86 -17.92 2.40 -9.69
N LEU A 87 -17.37 1.35 -9.07
CA LEU A 87 -17.21 0.03 -9.70
C LEU A 87 -18.54 -0.57 -10.19
N PRO A 88 -19.65 -0.55 -9.43
CA PRO A 88 -20.93 -1.09 -9.90
C PRO A 88 -21.59 -0.27 -11.01
N ARG A 89 -21.21 1.01 -11.16
CA ARG A 89 -21.88 1.97 -12.05
C ARG A 89 -21.14 2.16 -13.38
N TYR A 90 -19.82 2.17 -13.33
CA TYR A 90 -18.97 2.55 -14.46
C TYR A 90 -17.96 1.47 -14.87
N GLY A 91 -17.97 0.33 -14.17
CA GLY A 91 -17.05 -0.78 -14.43
C GLY A 91 -15.63 -0.52 -13.94
N ILE A 92 -14.74 -1.46 -14.24
CA ILE A 92 -13.39 -1.53 -13.64
C ILE A 92 -12.49 -0.36 -14.07
N THR A 93 -12.45 -0.05 -15.37
CA THR A 93 -11.51 0.95 -15.90
C THR A 93 -11.80 2.34 -15.34
N ILE A 94 -13.06 2.80 -15.43
CA ILE A 94 -13.45 4.12 -14.93
C ILE A 94 -13.38 4.16 -13.41
N GLY A 95 -13.81 3.09 -12.74
CA GLY A 95 -13.77 3.03 -11.27
C GLY A 95 -12.35 3.20 -10.71
N PHE A 96 -11.37 2.49 -11.28
CA PHE A 96 -9.97 2.63 -10.88
C PHE A 96 -9.38 4.00 -11.23
N LEU A 97 -9.70 4.57 -12.39
CA LEU A 97 -9.23 5.91 -12.76
C LEU A 97 -9.73 6.97 -11.77
N VAL A 98 -11.02 6.95 -11.44
CA VAL A 98 -11.61 7.89 -10.49
C VAL A 98 -10.99 7.70 -9.10
N ALA A 99 -10.88 6.45 -8.63
CA ALA A 99 -10.30 6.15 -7.33
C ALA A 99 -8.83 6.60 -7.24
N ALA A 100 -8.03 6.42 -8.30
CA ALA A 100 -6.64 6.88 -8.37
C ALA A 100 -6.53 8.41 -8.30
N VAL A 101 -7.40 9.14 -9.02
CA VAL A 101 -7.45 10.61 -8.94
C VAL A 101 -7.80 11.05 -7.52
N VAL A 102 -8.79 10.42 -6.90
CA VAL A 102 -9.20 10.70 -5.51
C VAL A 102 -8.06 10.43 -4.53
N PHE A 103 -7.33 9.33 -4.70
CA PHE A 103 -6.15 9.03 -3.88
C PHE A 103 -5.09 10.12 -3.97
N ILE A 104 -4.71 10.52 -5.19
CA ILE A 104 -3.69 11.55 -5.41
C ILE A 104 -4.14 12.88 -4.80
N ALA A 105 -5.39 13.28 -5.04
CA ALA A 105 -5.96 14.50 -4.47
C ALA A 105 -5.95 14.47 -2.92
N ALA A 106 -6.33 13.33 -2.32
CA ALA A 106 -6.31 13.15 -0.87
C ALA A 106 -4.88 13.23 -0.30
N VAL A 107 -3.89 12.57 -0.93
CA VAL A 107 -2.49 12.65 -0.48
C VAL A 107 -1.98 14.08 -0.54
N LEU A 108 -2.22 14.79 -1.65
CA LEU A 108 -1.78 16.18 -1.83
C LEU A 108 -2.42 17.11 -0.81
N LEU A 109 -3.72 16.93 -0.54
CA LEU A 109 -4.40 17.69 0.49
C LEU A 109 -3.83 17.39 1.87
N LEU A 110 -3.69 16.12 2.25
CA LEU A 110 -3.20 15.74 3.58
C LEU A 110 -1.75 16.18 3.82
N THR A 111 -0.89 16.08 2.80
CA THR A 111 0.50 16.58 2.88
C THR A 111 0.58 18.09 3.01
N SER A 112 -0.40 18.84 2.48
CA SER A 112 -0.47 20.30 2.70
C SER A 112 -0.93 20.69 4.11
N LEU A 113 -1.61 19.78 4.81
CA LEU A 113 -2.16 20.01 6.15
C LEU A 113 -1.25 19.51 7.27
N VAL A 114 -0.38 18.53 6.98
CA VAL A 114 0.54 17.92 7.94
C VAL A 114 1.97 18.37 7.59
N PRO A 115 2.66 19.10 8.49
CA PRO A 115 4.03 19.59 8.26
C PRO A 115 5.10 18.51 8.24
#